data_AF-A0A929WF48-F1
#
_entry.id   AF-A0A929WF48-F1
#
_cell.length_a   1.000
_cell.length_b   1.000
_cell.length_c   1.000
_cell.angle_alpha   90.00
_cell.angle_beta   90.00
_cell.angle_gamma   90.00
#
_symmetry.space_group_name_H-M   'P 1'
#
loop_
_entity.id
_entity.type
_entity.pdbx_description
1 polymer ?
#
loop_
_entity_poly.entity_id
_entity_poly.type
_entity_poly.pdbx_seq_one_letter_code
_entity_poly.pdbx_strand_id
1 'polypeptide(L)' 'REEPYLDDETDYMMWQYTQTGRIPGIRVNVDRSRLMGIHALSALRM' A
#
# COMPACT_ATOMS: atom_id res chain seq x y z
N ARG A 1 -1.14 -10.06 4.68
CA ARG A 1 -2.50 -9.76 4.20
C ARG A 1 -2.49 -10.05 2.71
N GLU A 2 -3.52 -10.73 2.23
CA GLU A 2 -3.68 -11.04 0.82
C GLU A 2 -4.27 -9.82 0.10
N GLU A 3 -3.77 -9.57 -1.11
CA GLU A 3 -4.25 -8.50 -2.00
C GLU A 3 -5.75 -8.67 -2.28
N PRO A 4 -6.55 -7.58 -2.33
CA PRO A 4 -7.97 -7.68 -2.63
C PRO A 4 -8.18 -8.19 -4.06
N TYR A 5 -9.14 -9.09 -4.22
CA TYR A 5 -9.73 -9.38 -5.51
C TYR A 5 -10.77 -8.31 -5.84
N LEU A 6 -10.69 -7.75 -7.05
CA LEU A 6 -11.69 -6.83 -7.57
C LEU A 6 -12.58 -7.58 -8.56
N ASP A 7 -13.89 -7.40 -8.44
CA ASP A 7 -14.91 -8.06 -9.25
C ASP A 7 -15.08 -7.44 -10.64
N ASP A 8 -14.42 -6.30 -10.88
CA ASP A 8 -14.46 -5.52 -12.11
C ASP A 8 -13.09 -5.45 -12.84
N GLU A 9 -12.09 -6.18 -12.36
CA GLU A 9 -10.70 -6.16 -12.85
C GLU A 9 -10.08 -4.75 -12.93
N THR A 10 -10.61 -3.78 -12.17
CA THR A 10 -10.13 -2.40 -12.20
C THR A 10 -8.67 -2.33 -11.76
N ASP A 11 -7.80 -1.74 -12.58
CA ASP A 11 -6.43 -1.44 -12.16
C ASP A 11 -6.44 -0.34 -11.09
N TYR A 12 -5.80 -0.61 -9.96
CA TYR A 12 -5.70 0.32 -8.84
C TYR A 12 -4.25 0.50 -8.45
N MET A 13 -3.85 1.76 -8.24
CA MET A 13 -2.45 2.10 -8.01
C MET A 13 -1.93 1.70 -6.64
N MET A 14 -2.78 1.78 -5.61
CA MET A 14 -2.39 1.60 -4.22
C MET A 14 -3.45 0.88 -3.40
N TRP A 15 -3.01 0.06 -2.45
CA TRP A 15 -3.88 -0.54 -1.46
C TRP A 15 -3.40 -0.30 -0.04
N GLN A 16 -4.26 0.33 0.76
CA GLN A 16 -4.09 0.43 2.19
C GLN A 16 -4.53 -0.87 2.85
N TYR A 17 -3.54 -1.63 3.30
CA TYR A 17 -3.81 -2.92 3.90
C TYR A 17 -3.95 -2.85 5.41
N THR A 18 -3.60 -1.77 6.13
CA THR A 18 -3.92 -1.64 7.56
C THR A 18 -3.99 -0.18 7.99
N GLN A 19 -4.78 0.09 9.03
CA GLN A 19 -4.86 1.38 9.73
C GLN A 19 -4.17 1.38 11.11
N THR A 20 -3.58 0.24 11.50
CA THR A 20 -2.96 0.03 12.83
C THR A 20 -1.52 -0.45 12.72
N GLY A 21 -0.83 -0.09 11.63
CA GLY A 21 0.58 -0.40 11.44
C GLY A 21 1.50 0.31 12.44
N ARG A 22 2.75 -0.16 12.53
CA ARG A 22 3.82 0.48 13.31
C ARG A 22 5.05 0.63 12.42
N ILE A 23 5.72 1.78 12.51
CA ILE A 23 6.97 2.08 11.81
C ILE A 23 7.92 2.74 12.83
N PRO A 24 9.22 2.38 12.87
CA PRO A 24 10.18 3.05 13.74
C PRO A 24 10.14 4.57 13.59
N GLY A 25 10.10 5.29 14.71
CA GLY A 25 10.02 6.76 14.74
C GLY A 25 8.60 7.33 14.80
N ILE A 26 7.55 6.54 14.56
CA ILE A 26 6.15 6.97 14.72
C ILE A 26 5.51 6.24 15.90
N ARG A 27 5.02 7.00 16.88
CA ARG A 27 4.50 6.46 18.16
C ARG A 27 3.03 6.05 18.13
N VAL A 28 2.29 6.47 17.11
CA VAL A 28 0.85 6.20 16.94
C VAL A 28 0.60 5.18 15.84
N ASN A 29 -0.65 4.76 15.69
CA ASN A 29 -1.08 3.89 14.59
C ASN A 29 -0.78 4.54 13.23
N VAL A 30 -0.33 3.73 12.29
CA VAL A 30 0.04 4.17 10.95
C VAL A 30 -0.75 3.39 9.90
N ASP A 31 -1.32 4.14 8.96
CA ASP A 31 -1.87 3.61 7.74
C ASP A 31 -0.75 3.07 6.86
N ARG A 32 -0.81 1.78 6.49
CA ARG A 32 0.19 1.17 5.62
C ARG A 32 -0.44 0.81 4.31
N SER A 33 0.15 1.34 3.25
CA SER A 33 -0.23 1.10 1.87
C SER A 33 0.89 0.43 1.08
N ARG A 34 0.52 -0.20 -0.04
CA ARG A 34 1.44 -0.79 -1.01
C ARG A 34 1.09 -0.27 -2.41
N LEU A 35 2.12 -0.04 -3.24
CA LEU A 35 1.97 0.17 -4.68
C LEU A 35 1.71 -1.17 -5.36
N MET A 36 0.75 -1.19 -6.27
CA MET A 36 0.24 -2.42 -6.88
C MET A 36 0.67 -2.52 -8.34
N GLY A 37 0.64 -3.73 -8.90
CA GLY A 37 0.97 -3.96 -10.30
C GLY A 37 2.33 -3.39 -10.73
N ILE A 38 2.33 -2.65 -11.83
CA ILE A 38 3.53 -2.00 -12.40
C ILE A 38 3.74 -0.56 -11.91
N HIS A 39 2.91 -0.09 -10.98
CA HIS A 39 2.97 1.28 -10.48
C HIS A 39 4.18 1.45 -9.58
N ALA A 40 5.02 2.46 -9.87
CA ALA A 40 6.24 2.73 -9.13
C ALA A 40 6.40 4.23 -8.88
N LEU A 41 6.92 4.59 -7.70
CA LEU A 41 7.33 5.95 -7.42
C LEU A 41 8.71 6.21 -8.04
N SER A 42 8.80 7.17 -8.96
CA SER A 42 10.05 7.54 -9.62
C SER A 42 11.14 7.96 -8.63
N ALA A 43 10.77 8.65 -7.56
CA ALA A 43 11.65 9.09 -6.48
C ALA A 43 12.22 7.95 -5.61
N LEU A 44 11.72 6.72 -5.78
CA LEU A 44 12.20 5.52 -5.08
C LEU A 44 12.98 4.57 -6.00
N ARG A 45 13.29 4.96 -7.24
CA ARG A 45 14.23 4.19 -8.08
C ARG A 45 15.64 4.37 -7.51
N MET A 46 16.12 3.33 -6.80
CA MET A 46 17.54 3.16 -6.45
C MET A 46 18.36 2.82 -7.69
#